data_AF-A0A1N6S3Y4-F1
#
_entry.id   AF-A0A1N6S3Y4-F1
#
_cell.length_a   1.000
_cell.length_b   1.000
_cell.length_c   1.000
_cell.angle_alpha   90.00
_cell.angle_beta   90.00
_cell.angle_gamma   90.00
#
_symmetry.space_group_name_H-M   'P 1'
#
loop_
_entity.id
_entity.type
_entity.pdbx_description
1 polymer ?
#
loop_
_entity_poly.entity_id
_entity_poly.type
_entity_poly.pdbx_seq_one_letter_code
_entity_poly.pdbx_strand_id
1 'polypeptide(L)'
;MKTKEPDQVAILGRRLIKYKIISLIASAIVVLAFFVLMTGQGTDLHSAFSTRGSTMELLMWAGIIDLASMYRLSQLSRRRIILSRVRFFSSV
;
A
#
# COMPACT_ATOMS: atom_id res chain seq x y z
N MET A 1 34.35 14.59 -13.33
CA MET A 1 33.14 14.84 -12.53
C MET A 1 32.26 13.59 -12.64
N LYS A 2 32.38 12.63 -11.70
CA LYS A 2 31.60 11.37 -11.75
C LYS A 2 30.13 11.74 -11.56
N THR A 3 29.33 11.52 -12.60
CA THR A 3 27.87 11.67 -12.57
C THR A 3 27.34 10.82 -11.42
N LYS A 4 26.77 11.49 -10.39
CA LYS A 4 26.01 10.82 -9.33
C LYS A 4 24.76 10.26 -9.98
N GLU A 5 24.85 9.09 -10.61
CA GLU A 5 23.66 8.32 -10.94
C GLU A 5 22.87 8.16 -9.64
N PRO A 6 21.62 8.63 -9.58
CA PRO A 6 20.85 8.52 -8.35
C PRO A 6 20.68 7.04 -8.07
N ASP A 7 21.13 6.63 -6.88
CA ASP A 7 21.15 5.23 -6.47
C ASP A 7 19.77 4.60 -6.70
N GLN A 8 19.65 3.76 -7.73
CA GLN A 8 18.38 3.17 -8.14
C GLN A 8 17.70 2.42 -6.99
N VAL A 9 18.50 1.89 -6.05
CA VAL A 9 18.03 1.24 -4.81
C VAL A 9 17.34 2.25 -3.89
N ALA A 10 17.86 3.47 -3.76
CA ALA A 10 17.24 4.54 -2.98
C ALA A 10 15.95 5.08 -3.62
N ILE A 11 15.89 5.13 -4.95
CA ILE A 11 14.64 5.46 -5.68
C ILE A 11 13.58 4.39 -5.45
N LEU A 12 13.95 3.10 -5.57
CA LEU A 12 13.05 1.98 -5.28
C LEU A 12 12.60 1.98 -3.81
N GLY A 13 13.49 2.27 -2.87
CA GLY A 13 13.18 2.39 -1.45
C GLY A 13 12.09 3.44 -1.18
N ARG A 14 12.23 4.64 -1.78
CA ARG A 14 11.21 5.69 -1.67
C ARG A 14 9.86 5.28 -2.27
N ARG A 15 9.86 4.55 -3.40
CA ARG A 15 8.61 4.02 -3.99
C ARG A 15 7.96 2.96 -3.09
N LEU A 16 8.74 2.07 -2.49
CA LEU A 16 8.24 1.06 -1.55
C LEU A 16 7.55 1.72 -0.34
N ILE A 17 8.11 2.80 0.22
CA ILE A 17 7.49 3.53 1.34
C ILE A 17 6.12 4.09 0.94
N LYS A 18 6.00 4.69 -0.25
CA LYS A 18 4.72 5.21 -0.74
C LYS A 18 3.64 4.13 -0.78
N TYR A 19 3.93 2.97 -1.38
CA TYR A 19 2.94 1.90 -1.47
C TYR A 19 2.64 1.25 -0.11
N LYS A 20 3.60 1.21 0.83
CA LYS A 20 3.34 0.79 2.21
C LYS A 20 2.36 1.73 2.91
N ILE A 21 2.49 3.04 2.73
CA ILE A 21 1.56 4.03 3.30
C ILE A 21 0.16 3.85 2.70
N ILE A 22 0.06 3.67 1.37
CA ILE A 22 -1.23 3.43 0.71
C ILE A 22 -1.90 2.17 1.25
N SER A 23 -1.16 1.06 1.36
CA SER A 23 -1.66 -0.19 1.93
C SER A 23 -2.09 -0.05 3.39
N LEU A 24 -1.32 0.70 4.20
CA LEU A 24 -1.67 1.00 5.58
C LEU A 24 -3.01 1.76 5.69
N ILE A 25 -3.19 2.78 4.85
CA ILE A 25 -4.43 3.56 4.81
C ILE A 25 -5.61 2.69 4.38
N ALA A 26 -5.43 1.88 3.33
CA ALA A 26 -6.47 0.96 2.86
C ALA A 26 -6.87 -0.05 3.96
N SER A 27 -5.88 -0.61 4.66
CA SER A 27 -6.12 -1.51 5.80
C SER A 27 -6.89 -0.82 6.93
N ALA A 28 -6.56 0.43 7.26
CA ALA A 28 -7.27 1.19 8.28
C ALA A 28 -8.74 1.44 7.88
N ILE A 29 -9.00 1.74 6.60
CA ILE A 29 -10.35 1.90 6.07
C ILE A 29 -11.14 0.59 6.20
N VAL A 30 -10.53 -0.55 5.88
CA VAL A 30 -11.18 -1.87 6.03
C VAL A 30 -11.56 -2.13 7.49
N VAL A 31 -10.63 -1.90 8.43
CA VAL A 31 -10.91 -2.09 9.87
C VAL A 31 -12.05 -1.18 10.33
N LEU A 32 -12.04 0.08 9.92
CA LEU A 32 -13.08 1.04 10.29
C LEU A 32 -14.45 0.69 9.68
N ALA A 33 -14.48 0.29 8.41
CA ALA A 33 -15.69 -0.18 7.74
C ALA A 33 -16.26 -1.44 8.41
N PHE A 34 -15.39 -2.36 8.85
CA PHE A 34 -15.80 -3.57 9.55
C PHE A 34 -16.35 -3.26 10.96
N PHE A 35 -15.70 -2.34 11.68
CA PHE A 35 -16.20 -1.84 12.96
C PHE A 35 -17.59 -1.24 12.82
N VAL A 36 -17.80 -0.38 11.81
CA VAL A 36 -19.10 0.21 11.48
C VAL A 36 -20.16 -0.86 11.21
N LEU A 37 -19.82 -1.90 10.43
CA LEU A 37 -20.77 -2.97 10.13
C LEU A 37 -21.19 -3.75 11.38
N MET A 38 -20.28 -3.90 12.34
CA MET A 38 -20.52 -4.62 13.60
C MET A 38 -21.30 -3.79 14.62
N THR A 39 -21.00 -2.49 14.75
CA THR A 39 -21.65 -1.61 15.74
C THR A 39 -22.92 -0.95 15.24
N GLY A 40 -23.09 -0.85 13.91
CA GLY A 40 -24.20 -0.14 13.28
C GLY A 40 -24.10 1.39 13.38
N GLN A 41 -23.03 1.94 13.95
CA GLN A 41 -22.82 3.39 14.15
C GLN A 41 -22.22 4.11 12.93
N GLY A 42 -22.51 3.62 11.72
CA GLY A 42 -21.93 4.16 10.49
C GLY A 42 -22.32 5.61 10.21
N THR A 43 -23.57 5.97 10.50
CA THR A 43 -24.10 7.32 10.32
C THR A 43 -23.41 8.39 11.18
N ASP A 44 -22.91 8.02 12.35
CA ASP A 44 -22.25 8.96 13.27
C ASP A 44 -20.81 9.26 12.87
N LEU A 45 -20.17 8.36 12.10
CA LEU A 45 -18.79 8.49 11.66
C LEU A 45 -18.66 9.23 10.33
N HIS A 46 -19.45 8.85 9.32
CA HIS A 46 -19.48 9.53 8.02
C HIS A 46 -20.69 9.09 7.20
N SER A 47 -21.24 9.99 6.39
CA SER A 47 -22.30 9.68 5.42
C SER A 47 -21.99 8.51 4.46
N ALA A 48 -20.71 8.24 4.16
CA ALA A 48 -20.29 7.11 3.32
C ALA A 48 -20.58 5.75 3.97
N PHE A 49 -20.67 5.72 5.29
CA PHE A 49 -20.99 4.56 6.11
C PHE A 49 -22.48 4.47 6.49
N SER A 50 -23.31 5.36 5.97
CA SER A 50 -24.72 5.48 6.36
C SER A 50 -25.59 4.26 6.01
N THR A 51 -25.20 3.48 4.99
CA THR A 51 -25.91 2.27 4.60
C THR A 51 -24.97 1.06 4.59
N ARG A 52 -25.53 -0.13 4.86
CA ARG A 52 -24.77 -1.39 4.74
C ARG A 52 -24.25 -1.61 3.33
N GLY A 53 -25.04 -1.23 2.31
CA GLY A 53 -24.65 -1.32 0.90
C GLY A 53 -23.44 -0.45 0.57
N SER A 54 -23.48 0.84 0.93
CA SER A 54 -22.36 1.76 0.69
C SER A 54 -21.10 1.36 1.48
N THR A 55 -21.27 0.86 2.71
CA THR A 55 -20.15 0.36 3.52
C THR A 55 -19.49 -0.87 2.89
N MET A 56 -20.30 -1.80 2.37
CA MET A 56 -19.81 -3.00 1.68
C MET A 56 -19.03 -2.63 0.41
N GLU A 57 -19.52 -1.66 -0.36
CA GLU A 57 -18.85 -1.16 -1.56
C GLU A 57 -17.50 -0.52 -1.21
N LEU A 58 -17.46 0.29 -0.15
CA LEU A 58 -16.25 0.94 0.33
C LEU A 58 -15.21 -0.08 0.80
N LEU A 59 -15.65 -1.15 1.44
CA LEU A 59 -14.81 -2.27 1.88
C LEU A 59 -14.24 -3.05 0.68
N MET A 60 -15.04 -3.28 -0.37
CA MET A 60 -14.57 -3.89 -1.62
C MET A 60 -13.51 -3.02 -2.30
N TRP A 61 -13.74 -1.71 -2.44
CA TRP A 61 -12.77 -0.80 -3.03
C TRP A 61 -11.46 -0.73 -2.23
N ALA A 62 -11.56 -0.63 -0.91
CA ALA A 62 -10.39 -0.63 -0.03
C ALA A 62 -9.60 -1.94 -0.17
N GLY A 63 -10.27 -3.09 -0.24
CA GLY A 63 -9.64 -4.39 -0.49
C GLY A 63 -8.92 -4.48 -1.84
N ILE A 64 -9.53 -3.98 -2.91
CA ILE A 64 -8.91 -3.93 -4.25
C ILE A 64 -7.66 -3.05 -4.25
N ILE A 65 -7.75 -1.87 -3.62
CA ILE A 65 -6.62 -0.93 -3.52
C ILE A 65 -5.47 -1.56 -2.73
N ASP A 66 -5.77 -2.24 -1.62
CA ASP A 66 -4.77 -2.90 -0.81
C ASP A 66 -4.09 -4.05 -1.58
N LEU A 67 -4.87 -4.89 -2.26
CA LEU A 67 -4.36 -5.98 -3.09
C LEU A 67 -3.47 -5.46 -4.23
N ALA A 68 -3.89 -4.39 -4.92
CA ALA A 68 -3.11 -3.75 -5.97
C ALA A 68 -1.80 -3.14 -5.42
N SER A 69 -1.86 -2.55 -4.22
CA SER A 69 -0.69 -1.99 -3.53
C SER A 69 0.30 -3.08 -3.12
N MET A 70 -0.20 -4.19 -2.56
CA MET A 70 0.59 -5.37 -2.22
C MET A 70 1.25 -6.00 -3.45
N TYR A 71 0.51 -6.12 -4.56
CA TYR A 71 1.07 -6.62 -5.81
C TYR A 71 2.24 -5.74 -6.30
N ARG A 72 2.07 -4.41 -6.30
CA ARG A 72 3.15 -3.47 -6.66
C ARG A 72 4.33 -3.54 -5.69
N LEU A 73 4.08 -3.68 -4.39
CA LEU A 73 5.11 -3.87 -3.36
C LEU A 73 5.91 -5.16 -3.59
N SER A 74 5.24 -6.26 -3.92
CA SER A 74 5.87 -7.55 -4.24
C SER A 74 6.78 -7.45 -5.46
N GLN A 75 6.31 -6.79 -6.54
CA GLN A 75 7.12 -6.57 -7.73
C GLN A 75 8.35 -5.70 -7.46
N LEU A 76 8.18 -4.59 -6.72
CA LEU A 76 9.27 -3.66 -6.40
C LEU A 76 10.28 -4.27 -5.40
N SER A 77 9.82 -5.04 -4.42
CA SER A 77 10.70 -5.70 -3.45
C SER A 77 11.57 -6.76 -4.13
N ARG A 78 11.01 -7.59 -5.03
CA ARG A 78 11.79 -8.53 -5.85
C ARG A 78 12.87 -7.80 -6.67
N ARG A 79 12.49 -6.71 -7.36
CA ARG A 79 13.44 -5.90 -8.14
C ARG A 79 14.56 -5.30 -7.28
N ARG A 80 14.22 -4.82 -6.08
CA ARG A 80 15.22 -4.28 -5.14
C ARG A 80 16.21 -5.35 -4.69
N ILE A 81 15.74 -6.56 -4.37
CA ILE A 81 16.60 -7.69 -3.94
C ILE A 81 17.56 -8.10 -5.05
N ILE A 82 17.09 -8.18 -6.29
CA ILE A 82 17.92 -8.53 -7.45
C ILE A 82 19.01 -7.46 -7.65
N LEU A 83 18.62 -6.17 -7.68
CA LEU A 83 19.56 -5.06 -7.86
C LEU A 83 20.59 -4.97 -6.72
N SER A 84 20.17 -5.20 -5.47
CA SER A 84 21.10 -5.23 -4.34
C SER A 84 22.09 -6.40 -4.42
N ARG A 85 21.65 -7.57 -4.92
CA ARG A 85 22.55 -8.72 -5.14
C ARG A 85 23.56 -8.45 -6.26
N VAL A 86 23.10 -7.92 -7.41
CA VAL A 86 23.99 -7.61 -8.54
C VAL A 86 25.07 -6.60 -8.14
N ARG A 87 24.72 -5.55 -7.36
CA ARG A 87 25.71 -4.59 -6.87
C ARG A 87 26.71 -5.21 -5.89
N PHE A 88 26.27 -6.14 -5.04
CA PHE A 88 27.17 -6.85 -4.12
C PHE A 88 28.21 -7.67 -4.89
N PHE A 89 27.81 -8.40 -5.93
CA PHE A 89 28.73 -9.18 -6.77
C PHE A 89 29.64 -8.33 -7.66
N SER A 90 29.22 -7.13 -8.06
CA SER A 90 30.07 -6.20 -8.83
C SER A 90 31.10 -5.46 -7.96
N SER A 91 31.02 -5.57 -6.63
CA SER A 91 31.90 -4.89 -5.67
C SER A 91 32.90 -5.82 -5.00
N VAL A 92 32.85 -7.12 -5.31
CA VAL A 92 33.85 -8.14 -4.96
C VAL A 92 34.72 -8.36 -6.18
#